data_AF-A0A7V3G036-F1
#
_entry.id   AF-A0A7V3G036-F1
#
_cell.length_a   1.000
_cell.length_b   1.000
_cell.length_c   1.000
_cell.angle_alpha   90.00
_cell.angle_beta   90.00
_cell.angle_gamma   90.00
#
_symmetry.space_group_name_H-M   'P 1'
#
loop_
_entity.id
_entity.type
_entity.pdbx_description
1 polymer ?
#
loop_
_entity_poly.entity_id
_entity_poly.type
_entity_poly.pdbx_seq_one_letter_code
_entity_poly.pdbx_strand_id
1 'polypeptide(L)'
;MYRRRHRPGRDISFSFDSFLDLVANVVGIILRLILVAWVGARAYTGVVKTSSPSPATKPSPVLTEESPPLAELAALEQTRRDIAQAQQELLAHLRRQEAARQSSQQDQQLLASVADERQRLQRELDTLEERRKQVEAEAARIEIHLPQLRQRAQTLTKQMQELSQSPIVRKELRYQTPVSEVVQSEELQFECRAGRVSFLDVEAFLREIRRAMKDQEQELRVRWEITNRTAPQGAFRLRYVIARERDLLDSVAETKSPDRDSSFSYGLVAWYAEPIARERGESAAEALRAGSEFRKIVDHLDPRQTAVTFWVYPDSFALYRQLRDYLVARDILVAGRPLEEGMEIGASRKGTASRGQ
;
A
#
# COMPACT_ATOMS: atom_id res chain seq x y z
N MET A 1 -21.63 24.89 -29.77
CA MET A 1 -21.12 24.91 -28.38
C MET A 1 -20.36 23.61 -28.10
N TYR A 2 -19.03 23.67 -28.09
CA TYR A 2 -18.14 22.53 -27.85
C TYR A 2 -17.81 22.42 -26.35
N ARG A 3 -18.10 21.27 -25.72
CA ARG A 3 -17.72 20.99 -24.33
C ARG A 3 -16.56 20.00 -24.32
N ARG A 4 -15.33 20.51 -24.21
CA ARG A 4 -14.10 19.70 -24.02
C ARG A 4 -14.12 19.06 -22.64
N ARG A 5 -13.99 17.74 -22.57
CA ARG A 5 -13.76 16.99 -21.32
C ARG A 5 -12.30 17.14 -20.89
N HIS A 6 -12.06 17.64 -19.69
CA HIS A 6 -10.76 17.62 -19.02
C HIS A 6 -10.40 16.16 -18.65
N ARG A 7 -9.19 15.72 -19.01
CA ARG A 7 -8.57 14.49 -18.48
C ARG A 7 -7.99 14.80 -17.08
N PRO A 8 -8.13 13.91 -16.08
CA PRO A 8 -7.46 14.08 -14.80
C PRO A 8 -5.95 13.86 -14.95
N GLY A 9 -5.16 14.68 -14.26
CA GLY A 9 -3.70 14.61 -14.24
C GLY A 9 -3.21 13.27 -13.69
N ARG A 10 -2.23 12.68 -14.36
CA ARG A 10 -1.47 11.55 -13.83
C ARG A 10 -0.57 12.07 -12.71
N ASP A 11 -0.80 11.62 -11.49
CA ASP A 11 0.20 11.73 -10.43
C ASP A 11 1.46 11.00 -10.88
N ILE A 12 2.55 11.75 -10.99
CA ILE A 12 3.87 11.21 -11.34
C ILE A 12 4.41 10.58 -10.07
N SER A 13 4.25 9.26 -9.92
CA SER A 13 4.93 8.49 -8.88
C SER A 13 6.44 8.56 -9.13
N PHE A 14 7.14 9.38 -8.36
CA PHE A 14 8.60 9.50 -8.39
C PHE A 14 9.21 8.18 -7.89
N SER A 15 9.63 7.31 -8.81
CA SER A 15 10.32 6.08 -8.45
C SER A 15 11.82 6.36 -8.32
N PHE A 16 12.41 5.96 -7.20
CA PHE A 16 13.87 6.06 -6.98
C PHE A 16 14.68 5.31 -8.05
N ASP A 17 14.06 4.31 -8.68
CA ASP A 17 14.65 3.48 -9.73
C ASP A 17 14.94 4.30 -11.00
N SER A 18 13.98 5.13 -11.44
CA SER A 18 14.20 6.05 -12.57
C SER A 18 15.24 7.15 -12.29
N PHE A 19 15.42 7.54 -11.02
CA PHE A 19 16.48 8.47 -10.63
C PHE A 19 17.86 7.79 -10.66
N LEU A 20 17.97 6.57 -10.14
CA LEU A 20 19.20 5.78 -10.19
C LEU A 20 19.61 5.48 -11.64
N ASP A 21 18.67 5.16 -12.53
CA ASP A 21 18.94 5.00 -13.95
C ASP A 21 19.48 6.28 -14.60
N LEU A 22 18.89 7.44 -14.27
CA LEU A 22 19.35 8.73 -14.78
C LEU A 22 20.76 9.07 -14.27
N VAL A 23 21.02 8.87 -12.98
CA VAL A 23 22.35 9.13 -12.37
C VAL A 23 23.40 8.16 -12.92
N ALA A 24 23.08 6.87 -13.05
CA ALA A 24 23.99 5.88 -13.61
C ALA A 24 24.37 6.20 -15.05
N ASN A 25 23.41 6.63 -15.87
CA ASN A 25 23.68 7.01 -17.26
C ASN A 25 24.52 8.28 -17.37
N VAL A 26 24.26 9.29 -16.52
CA VAL A 26 25.05 10.54 -16.47
C VAL A 26 26.49 10.26 -16.00
N VAL A 27 26.67 9.51 -14.92
CA VAL A 27 28.01 9.13 -14.42
C VAL A 27 28.76 8.28 -15.45
N GLY A 28 28.08 7.38 -16.15
CA GLY A 28 28.65 6.57 -17.22
C GLY A 28 29.18 7.41 -18.39
N ILE A 29 28.44 8.44 -18.83
CA ILE A 29 28.88 9.37 -19.87
C ILE A 29 30.10 10.18 -19.39
N ILE A 30 30.08 10.68 -18.16
CA ILE A 30 31.21 11.46 -17.59
C ILE A 30 32.48 10.61 -17.53
N LEU A 31 32.40 9.37 -17.06
CA LEU A 31 33.55 8.45 -17.04
C LEU A 31 34.09 8.17 -18.45
N ARG A 32 33.19 7.99 -19.44
CA ARG A 32 33.59 7.76 -20.83
C ARG A 32 34.28 8.98 -21.44
N LEU A 33 33.81 10.19 -21.13
CA LEU A 33 34.43 11.44 -21.59
C LEU A 33 35.81 11.65 -20.98
N ILE A 34 35.97 11.37 -19.68
CA ILE A 34 37.28 11.44 -18.99
C ILE A 34 38.25 10.42 -19.61
N LEU A 35 37.80 9.18 -19.86
CA LEU A 35 38.63 8.16 -20.49
C LEU A 35 39.07 8.56 -21.90
N VAL A 36 38.15 9.08 -22.73
CA VAL A 36 38.46 9.53 -24.10
C VAL A 36 39.41 10.73 -24.08
N ALA A 37 39.21 11.69 -23.17
CA ALA A 37 40.13 12.82 -23.01
C ALA A 37 41.53 12.38 -22.55
N TRP A 38 41.60 11.40 -21.64
CA TRP A 38 42.86 10.85 -21.14
C TRP A 38 43.62 10.04 -22.21
N VAL A 39 42.91 9.25 -23.01
CA VAL A 39 43.49 8.51 -24.14
C VAL A 39 43.88 9.47 -25.28
N GLY A 40 43.07 10.49 -25.56
CA GLY A 40 43.35 11.51 -26.58
C GLY A 40 44.59 12.35 -26.25
N ALA A 41 44.81 12.67 -24.98
CA ALA A 41 46.01 13.40 -24.53
C ALA A 41 47.30 12.55 -24.64
N ARG A 42 47.19 11.22 -24.63
CA ARG A 42 48.35 10.30 -24.76
C ARG A 42 48.69 9.92 -26.21
N ALA A 43 47.78 10.13 -27.17
CA ALA A 43 47.96 9.74 -28.57
C ALA A 43 48.65 10.81 -29.45
N TYR A 44 48.84 12.05 -28.97
CA TYR A 44 49.29 13.18 -29.80
C TYR A 44 50.78 13.55 -29.66
N THR A 45 51.57 12.81 -28.89
CA THR A 45 53.02 13.05 -28.74
C THR A 45 53.82 11.79 -29.03
N GLY A 46 54.04 11.50 -30.31
CA GLY A 46 54.89 10.40 -30.77
C GLY A 46 55.13 10.47 -32.28
N VAL A 47 56.13 11.24 -32.75
CA VAL A 47 57.37 10.75 -33.45
C VAL A 47 57.13 10.33 -34.92
N VAL A 48 57.92 10.65 -35.96
CA VAL A 48 59.04 11.56 -36.31
C VAL A 48 59.38 11.31 -37.80
N LYS A 49 59.95 12.35 -38.45
CA LYS A 49 60.86 12.45 -39.63
C LYS A 49 61.33 11.20 -40.39
N THR A 50 61.48 11.40 -41.70
CA THR A 50 62.67 11.02 -42.51
C THR A 50 62.87 12.10 -43.60
N SER A 51 63.81 13.05 -43.51
CA SER A 51 65.23 13.02 -43.92
C SER A 51 65.51 12.62 -45.38
N SER A 52 65.86 13.62 -46.21
CA SER A 52 66.56 13.50 -47.51
C SER A 52 67.99 12.93 -47.35
N PRO A 53 68.69 12.52 -48.43
CA PRO A 53 69.38 13.50 -49.28
C PRO A 53 69.49 13.18 -50.79
N SER A 54 69.73 14.25 -51.54
CA SER A 54 70.26 14.31 -52.91
C SER A 54 71.71 13.77 -52.99
N PRO A 55 72.21 13.39 -54.18
CA PRO A 55 73.19 14.29 -54.79
C PRO A 55 73.09 14.45 -56.31
N ALA A 56 73.53 15.62 -56.77
CA ALA A 56 73.76 16.00 -58.15
C ALA A 56 75.27 15.88 -58.53
N THR A 57 75.53 15.30 -59.70
CA THR A 57 76.50 15.72 -60.75
C THR A 57 78.05 15.52 -60.60
N LYS A 58 78.55 14.52 -61.38
CA LYS A 58 79.76 14.40 -62.27
C LYS A 58 81.20 14.45 -61.66
N PRO A 59 82.21 13.69 -62.20
CA PRO A 59 82.53 13.49 -63.63
C PRO A 59 82.78 12.04 -64.09
N SER A 60 82.76 11.86 -65.42
CA SER A 60 82.92 10.61 -66.18
C SER A 60 84.21 9.83 -65.87
N PRO A 61 84.21 8.52 -66.14
CA PRO A 61 85.09 8.04 -67.20
C PRO A 61 84.32 7.28 -68.27
N VAL A 62 84.68 7.62 -69.50
CA VAL A 62 84.42 6.88 -70.73
C VAL A 62 84.81 5.42 -70.51
N LEU A 63 83.83 4.54 -70.53
CA LEU A 63 83.99 3.17 -71.00
C LEU A 63 82.76 2.86 -71.81
N THR A 64 82.94 3.07 -73.12
CA THR A 64 82.34 2.25 -74.15
C THR A 64 80.83 2.11 -74.01
N GLU A 65 80.14 3.16 -74.44
CA GLU A 65 78.90 2.95 -75.19
C GLU A 65 79.27 2.04 -76.38
N GLU A 66 79.19 0.71 -76.16
CA GLU A 66 78.52 -0.09 -77.16
C GLU A 66 77.12 0.51 -77.22
N SER A 67 76.95 1.50 -78.11
CA SER A 67 75.63 1.92 -78.56
C SER A 67 74.91 0.61 -78.86
N PRO A 68 73.86 0.25 -78.11
CA PRO A 68 73.14 -0.97 -78.40
C PRO A 68 72.76 -0.84 -79.87
N PRO A 69 73.01 -1.84 -80.73
CA PRO A 69 72.54 -1.79 -82.12
C PRO A 69 71.08 -1.30 -82.09
N LEU A 70 70.65 -0.43 -83.00
CA LEU A 70 69.29 0.17 -83.01
C LEU A 70 68.16 -0.84 -82.70
N ALA A 71 68.39 -2.13 -83.02
CA ALA A 71 67.58 -3.28 -82.65
C ALA A 71 67.41 -3.51 -81.13
N GLU A 72 68.44 -3.37 -80.29
CA GLU A 72 68.38 -3.59 -78.84
C GLU A 72 67.61 -2.47 -78.10
N LEU A 73 67.78 -1.21 -78.53
CA LEU A 73 66.96 -0.11 -78.01
C LEU A 73 65.47 -0.28 -78.36
N ALA A 74 65.18 -0.72 -79.59
CA ALA A 74 63.81 -1.02 -80.01
C ALA A 74 63.20 -2.20 -79.22
N ALA A 75 64.00 -3.24 -78.92
CA ALA A 75 63.57 -4.38 -78.10
C ALA A 75 63.28 -3.98 -76.64
N LEU A 76 64.07 -3.08 -76.05
CA LEU A 76 63.82 -2.53 -74.71
C LEU A 76 62.54 -1.68 -74.65
N GLU A 77 62.25 -0.89 -75.69
CA GLU A 77 61.00 -0.13 -75.78
C GLU A 77 59.77 -1.05 -75.91
N GLN A 78 59.86 -2.11 -76.72
CA GLN A 78 58.82 -3.15 -76.80
C GLN A 78 58.59 -3.79 -75.44
N THR A 79 59.67 -4.21 -74.77
CA THR A 79 59.59 -4.80 -73.42
C THR A 79 58.92 -3.84 -72.41
N ARG A 80 59.25 -2.54 -72.46
CA ARG A 80 58.61 -1.53 -71.59
C ARG A 80 57.11 -1.38 -71.89
N ARG A 81 56.72 -1.41 -73.17
CA ARG A 81 55.30 -1.36 -73.56
C ARG A 81 54.56 -2.62 -73.11
N ASP A 82 55.16 -3.79 -73.25
CA ASP A 82 54.59 -5.07 -72.82
C ASP A 82 54.40 -5.10 -71.30
N ILE A 83 55.39 -4.63 -70.53
CA ILE A 83 55.28 -4.49 -69.07
C ILE A 83 54.18 -3.50 -68.71
N ALA A 84 54.09 -2.35 -69.40
CA ALA A 84 53.05 -1.37 -69.14
C ALA A 84 51.64 -1.91 -69.45
N GLN A 85 51.49 -2.68 -70.54
CA GLN A 85 50.24 -3.36 -70.88
C GLN A 85 49.87 -4.41 -69.82
N ALA A 86 50.81 -5.28 -69.43
CA ALA A 86 50.60 -6.27 -68.38
C ALA A 86 50.23 -5.63 -67.03
N GLN A 87 50.85 -4.49 -66.67
CA GLN A 87 50.49 -3.72 -65.48
C GLN A 87 49.06 -3.17 -65.56
N GLN A 88 48.65 -2.64 -66.72
CA GLN A 88 47.28 -2.14 -66.93
C GLN A 88 46.25 -3.26 -66.83
N GLU A 89 46.52 -4.42 -67.43
CA GLU A 89 45.66 -5.60 -67.34
C GLU A 89 45.52 -6.08 -65.89
N LEU A 90 46.63 -6.17 -65.15
CA LEU A 90 46.62 -6.57 -63.75
C LEU A 90 45.80 -5.60 -62.89
N LEU A 91 45.96 -4.28 -63.08
CA LEU A 91 45.16 -3.28 -62.38
C LEU A 91 43.67 -3.38 -62.73
N ALA A 92 43.33 -3.64 -63.99
CA ALA A 92 41.94 -3.86 -64.42
C ALA A 92 41.35 -5.16 -63.81
N HIS A 93 42.16 -6.20 -63.64
CA HIS A 93 41.77 -7.42 -62.94
C HIS A 93 41.53 -7.19 -61.44
N LEU A 94 42.42 -6.45 -60.77
CA LEU A 94 42.26 -6.11 -59.35
C LEU A 94 41.01 -5.26 -59.09
N ARG A 95 40.76 -4.24 -59.92
CA ARG A 95 39.52 -3.42 -59.84
C ARG A 95 38.26 -4.26 -60.00
N ARG A 96 38.27 -5.23 -60.93
CA ARG A 96 37.15 -6.17 -61.12
C ARG A 96 36.92 -7.05 -59.89
N GLN A 97 37.99 -7.55 -59.27
CA GLN A 97 37.89 -8.32 -58.02
C GLN A 97 37.37 -7.47 -56.84
N GLU A 98 37.85 -6.24 -56.71
CA GLU A 98 37.38 -5.30 -55.67
C GLU A 98 35.89 -4.99 -55.83
N ALA A 99 35.44 -4.69 -57.06
CA ALA A 99 34.03 -4.47 -57.35
C ALA A 99 33.16 -5.70 -57.03
N ALA A 100 33.63 -6.90 -57.38
CA ALA A 100 32.93 -8.15 -57.04
C ALA A 100 32.88 -8.39 -55.52
N ARG A 101 33.95 -8.10 -54.79
CA ARG A 101 33.97 -8.18 -53.32
C ARG A 101 33.01 -7.18 -52.68
N GLN A 102 32.98 -5.94 -53.16
CA GLN A 102 32.05 -4.91 -52.69
C GLN A 102 30.59 -5.30 -52.94
N SER A 103 30.27 -5.80 -54.14
CA SER A 103 28.93 -6.33 -54.45
C SER A 103 28.56 -7.47 -53.50
N SER A 104 29.46 -8.44 -53.30
CA SER A 104 29.20 -9.57 -52.40
C SER A 104 28.99 -9.12 -50.94
N GLN A 105 29.72 -8.09 -50.48
CA GLN A 105 29.51 -7.52 -49.15
C GLN A 105 28.15 -6.81 -49.03
N GLN A 106 27.73 -6.07 -50.06
CA GLN A 106 26.40 -5.44 -50.10
C GLN A 106 25.29 -6.49 -50.09
N ASP A 107 25.43 -7.56 -50.89
CA ASP A 107 24.48 -8.66 -50.92
C ASP A 107 24.39 -9.37 -49.57
N GLN A 108 25.53 -9.60 -48.90
CA GLN A 108 25.55 -10.18 -47.55
C GLN A 108 24.87 -9.28 -46.52
N GLN A 109 25.06 -7.96 -46.59
CA GLN A 109 24.39 -7.01 -45.72
C GLN A 109 22.86 -7.01 -45.95
N LEU A 110 22.43 -7.05 -47.21
CA LEU A 110 21.02 -7.12 -47.57
C LEU A 110 20.37 -8.44 -47.09
N LEU A 111 21.07 -9.57 -47.27
CA LEU A 111 20.61 -10.87 -46.78
C LEU A 111 20.49 -10.88 -45.25
N ALA A 112 21.44 -10.28 -44.53
CA ALA A 112 21.39 -10.15 -43.08
C ALA A 112 20.19 -9.29 -42.65
N SER A 113 19.94 -8.14 -43.30
CA SER A 113 18.80 -7.29 -42.96
C SER A 113 17.45 -7.97 -43.21
N VAL A 114 17.32 -8.72 -44.30
CA VAL A 114 16.11 -9.50 -44.61
C VAL A 114 15.92 -10.65 -43.61
N ALA A 115 17.00 -11.31 -43.19
CA ALA A 115 16.93 -12.37 -42.18
C ALA A 115 16.47 -11.83 -40.82
N ASP A 116 16.98 -10.66 -40.42
CA ASP A 116 16.56 -9.97 -39.19
C ASP A 116 15.09 -9.56 -39.25
N GLU A 117 14.64 -8.99 -40.37
CA GLU A 117 13.23 -8.62 -40.57
C GLU A 117 12.31 -9.84 -40.51
N ARG A 118 12.69 -10.95 -41.16
CA ARG A 118 11.94 -12.21 -41.09
C ARG A 118 11.84 -12.72 -39.65
N GLN A 119 12.93 -12.62 -38.87
CA GLN A 119 12.91 -13.04 -37.48
C GLN A 119 12.01 -12.14 -36.61
N ARG A 120 11.99 -10.83 -36.87
CA ARG A 120 11.08 -9.90 -36.18
C ARG A 120 9.62 -10.22 -36.47
N LEU A 121 9.28 -10.39 -37.75
CA LEU A 121 7.92 -10.76 -38.16
C LEU A 121 7.49 -12.11 -37.57
N GLN A 122 8.40 -13.09 -37.50
CA GLN A 122 8.09 -14.38 -36.87
C GLN A 122 7.76 -14.21 -35.37
N ARG A 123 8.53 -13.42 -34.64
CA ARG A 123 8.24 -13.14 -33.22
C ARG A 123 6.90 -12.42 -33.05
N GLU A 124 6.57 -11.48 -33.94
CA GLU A 124 5.28 -10.81 -33.91
C GLU A 124 4.13 -11.80 -34.16
N LEU A 125 4.26 -12.69 -35.14
CA LEU A 125 3.28 -13.76 -35.38
C LEU A 125 3.10 -14.65 -34.15
N ASP A 126 4.19 -15.12 -33.54
CA ASP A 126 4.12 -15.96 -32.34
C ASP A 126 3.40 -15.23 -31.19
N THR A 127 3.67 -13.92 -31.00
CA THR A 127 2.97 -13.13 -29.99
C THR A 127 1.49 -12.93 -30.28
N LEU A 128 1.10 -12.78 -31.55
CA LEU A 128 -0.29 -12.66 -31.96
C LEU A 128 -1.04 -13.99 -31.81
N GLU A 129 -0.39 -15.11 -32.10
CA GLU A 129 -0.96 -16.44 -31.88
C GLU A 129 -1.21 -16.71 -30.41
N GLU A 130 -0.28 -16.37 -29.52
CA GLU A 130 -0.48 -16.52 -28.08
C GLU A 130 -1.61 -15.61 -27.57
N ARG A 131 -1.71 -14.37 -28.06
CA ARG A 131 -2.84 -13.50 -27.75
C ARG A 131 -4.17 -14.08 -28.24
N ARG A 132 -4.20 -14.63 -29.45
CA ARG A 132 -5.40 -15.29 -29.99
C ARG A 132 -5.83 -16.46 -29.10
N LYS A 133 -4.90 -17.34 -28.72
CA LYS A 133 -5.17 -18.48 -27.82
C LYS A 133 -5.69 -18.02 -26.46
N GLN A 134 -5.15 -16.93 -25.90
CA GLN A 134 -5.62 -16.36 -24.64
C GLN A 134 -7.07 -15.87 -24.75
N VAL A 135 -7.38 -15.11 -25.81
CA VAL A 135 -8.75 -14.62 -26.06
C VAL A 135 -9.72 -15.78 -26.30
N GLU A 136 -9.33 -16.81 -27.04
CA GLU A 136 -10.14 -18.02 -27.24
C GLU A 136 -10.38 -18.78 -25.93
N ALA A 137 -9.36 -18.90 -25.08
CA ALA A 137 -9.50 -19.53 -23.76
C ALA A 137 -10.42 -18.73 -22.82
N GLU A 138 -10.32 -17.40 -22.85
CA GLU A 138 -11.22 -16.51 -22.10
C GLU A 138 -12.67 -16.62 -22.61
N ALA A 139 -12.87 -16.61 -23.92
CA ALA A 139 -14.19 -16.78 -24.54
C ALA A 139 -14.81 -18.13 -24.15
N ALA A 140 -14.04 -19.22 -24.21
CA ALA A 140 -14.49 -20.55 -23.79
C ALA A 140 -14.87 -20.60 -22.30
N ARG A 141 -14.12 -19.93 -21.42
CA ARG A 141 -14.46 -19.81 -19.99
C ARG A 141 -15.79 -19.08 -19.81
N ILE A 142 -15.98 -17.96 -20.50
CA ILE A 142 -17.23 -17.18 -20.44
C ILE A 142 -18.41 -18.02 -20.94
N GLU A 143 -18.23 -18.78 -22.02
CA GLU A 143 -19.27 -19.64 -22.59
C GLU A 143 -19.70 -20.74 -21.61
N ILE A 144 -18.79 -21.36 -20.86
CA ILE A 144 -19.12 -22.34 -19.81
C ILE A 144 -19.93 -21.71 -18.67
N HIS A 145 -19.63 -20.45 -18.31
CA HIS A 145 -20.32 -19.77 -17.20
C HIS A 145 -21.70 -19.20 -17.59
N LEU A 146 -21.94 -18.92 -18.87
CA LEU A 146 -23.19 -18.30 -19.33
C LEU A 146 -24.44 -19.17 -19.04
N PRO A 147 -24.45 -20.51 -19.26
CA PRO A 147 -25.55 -21.38 -18.83
C PRO A 147 -25.77 -21.37 -17.32
N GLN A 148 -24.70 -21.41 -16.52
CA GLN A 148 -24.79 -21.38 -15.06
C GLN A 148 -25.42 -20.08 -14.55
N LEU A 149 -25.02 -18.94 -15.14
CA LEU A 149 -25.57 -17.63 -14.81
C LEU A 149 -27.05 -17.54 -15.18
N ARG A 150 -27.44 -18.05 -16.36
CA ARG A 150 -28.85 -18.12 -16.80
C ARG A 150 -29.68 -19.00 -15.86
N GLN A 151 -29.18 -20.17 -15.47
CA GLN A 151 -29.87 -21.06 -14.55
C GLN A 151 -30.05 -20.42 -13.16
N ARG A 152 -29.02 -19.74 -12.65
CA ARG A 152 -29.13 -18.97 -11.39
C ARG A 152 -30.15 -17.85 -11.50
N ALA A 153 -30.12 -17.08 -12.60
CA ALA A 153 -31.08 -16.01 -12.83
C ALA A 153 -32.52 -16.56 -12.86
N GLN A 154 -32.77 -17.66 -13.57
CA GLN A 154 -34.08 -18.33 -13.59
C GLN A 154 -34.51 -18.81 -12.21
N THR A 155 -33.58 -19.39 -11.44
CA THR A 155 -33.85 -19.87 -10.07
C THR A 155 -34.20 -18.72 -9.14
N LEU A 156 -33.45 -17.62 -9.19
CA LEU A 156 -33.71 -16.42 -8.41
C LEU A 156 -35.06 -15.80 -8.79
N THR A 157 -35.39 -15.72 -10.08
CA THR A 157 -36.71 -15.23 -10.52
C THR A 157 -37.85 -16.09 -9.98
N LYS A 158 -37.70 -17.43 -10.00
CA LYS A 158 -38.68 -18.33 -9.40
C LYS A 158 -38.81 -18.10 -7.89
N GLN A 159 -37.70 -18.02 -7.17
CA GLN A 159 -37.69 -17.73 -5.73
C GLN A 159 -38.34 -16.37 -5.42
N MET A 160 -38.10 -15.34 -6.24
CA MET A 160 -38.74 -14.04 -6.09
C MET A 160 -40.26 -14.11 -6.31
N GLN A 161 -40.72 -14.91 -7.28
CA GLN A 161 -42.14 -15.16 -7.50
C GLN A 161 -42.79 -15.94 -6.35
N GLU A 162 -42.11 -16.97 -5.83
CA GLU A 162 -42.56 -17.73 -4.66
C GLU A 162 -42.61 -16.85 -3.40
N LEU A 163 -41.59 -16.00 -3.18
CA LEU A 163 -41.55 -15.04 -2.08
C LEU A 163 -42.62 -13.94 -2.21
N SER A 164 -42.96 -13.51 -3.42
CA SER A 164 -44.00 -12.49 -3.62
C SER A 164 -45.41 -13.03 -3.45
N GLN A 165 -45.63 -14.32 -3.75
CA GLN A 165 -46.90 -15.02 -3.51
C GLN A 165 -47.04 -15.53 -2.08
N SER A 166 -45.93 -15.69 -1.36
CA SER A 166 -45.95 -16.03 0.05
C SER A 166 -46.63 -14.90 0.83
N PRO A 167 -47.57 -15.20 1.74
CA PRO A 167 -48.20 -14.17 2.55
C PRO A 167 -47.10 -13.43 3.31
N ILE A 168 -46.98 -12.13 3.05
CA ILE A 168 -46.09 -11.24 3.80
C ILE A 168 -46.58 -11.33 5.24
N VAL A 169 -45.88 -12.12 6.06
CA VAL A 169 -46.00 -12.05 7.50
C VAL A 169 -45.42 -10.68 7.84
N ARG A 170 -46.28 -9.66 7.82
CA ARG A 170 -45.99 -8.33 8.33
C ARG A 170 -45.72 -8.53 9.81
N LYS A 171 -44.46 -8.81 10.16
CA LYS A 171 -43.97 -8.47 11.48
C LYS A 171 -44.10 -6.96 11.53
N GLU A 172 -45.15 -6.52 12.21
CA GLU A 172 -45.30 -5.13 12.60
C GLU A 172 -44.06 -4.81 13.43
N LEU A 173 -43.01 -4.30 12.77
CA LEU A 173 -41.88 -3.74 13.47
C LEU A 173 -42.43 -2.44 14.05
N ARG A 174 -42.98 -2.56 15.26
CA ARG A 174 -43.28 -1.42 16.11
C ARG A 174 -41.94 -0.80 16.48
N TYR A 175 -41.43 0.01 15.57
CA TYR A 175 -40.43 1.01 15.91
C TYR A 175 -41.16 2.01 16.79
N GLN A 176 -40.97 1.91 18.10
CA GLN A 176 -41.18 3.09 18.92
C GLN A 176 -40.16 4.11 18.42
N THR A 177 -40.64 5.17 17.76
CA THR A 177 -39.85 6.38 17.55
C THR A 177 -39.30 6.77 18.91
N PRO A 178 -37.96 6.83 19.12
CA PRO A 178 -37.40 7.11 20.42
C PRO A 178 -37.74 8.56 20.75
N VAL A 179 -38.80 8.72 21.55
CA VAL A 179 -39.03 9.97 22.26
C VAL A 179 -38.02 9.93 23.39
N SER A 180 -37.10 10.89 23.40
CA SER A 180 -36.17 11.11 24.51
C SER A 180 -36.98 11.50 25.75
N GLU A 181 -37.58 10.52 26.43
CA GLU A 181 -38.03 10.72 27.79
C GLU A 181 -36.80 10.81 28.68
N VAL A 182 -36.77 11.84 29.53
CA VAL A 182 -35.75 11.98 30.57
C VAL A 182 -36.10 10.97 31.67
N VAL A 183 -35.91 9.69 31.38
CA VAL A 183 -35.99 8.64 32.38
C VAL A 183 -34.73 8.77 33.21
N GLN A 184 -34.89 9.11 34.50
CA GLN A 184 -33.88 8.88 35.53
C GLN A 184 -33.67 7.36 35.59
N SER A 185 -32.86 6.86 34.66
CA SER A 185 -32.68 5.43 34.45
C SER A 185 -31.41 5.00 35.14
N GLU A 186 -31.53 4.01 36.01
CA GLU A 186 -30.36 3.29 36.49
C GLU A 186 -29.72 2.61 35.26
N GLU A 187 -28.45 2.92 35.00
CA GLU A 187 -27.73 2.36 33.86
C GLU A 187 -26.98 1.09 34.26
N LEU A 188 -27.45 -0.06 33.77
CA LEU A 188 -26.71 -1.31 33.86
C LEU A 188 -25.82 -1.48 32.65
N GLN A 189 -24.55 -1.80 32.88
CA GLN A 189 -23.55 -1.86 31.82
C GLN A 189 -23.06 -3.29 31.60
N PHE A 190 -22.91 -3.65 30.33
CA PHE A 190 -22.38 -4.96 29.92
C PHE A 190 -21.28 -4.77 28.88
N GLU A 191 -20.25 -5.62 28.95
CA GLU A 191 -19.23 -5.75 27.90
C GLU A 191 -19.62 -6.89 26.95
N CYS A 192 -19.55 -6.63 25.64
CA CYS A 192 -19.67 -7.63 24.58
C CYS A 192 -18.31 -7.77 23.87
N ARG A 193 -17.56 -8.82 24.18
CA ARG A 193 -16.22 -9.10 23.62
C ARG A 193 -16.03 -10.60 23.39
N ALA A 194 -15.32 -10.97 22.33
CA ALA A 194 -15.06 -12.36 21.93
C ALA A 194 -16.32 -13.22 21.82
N GLY A 195 -17.44 -12.63 21.42
CA GLY A 195 -18.74 -13.30 21.35
C GLY A 195 -19.30 -13.70 22.72
N ARG A 196 -18.87 -13.04 23.80
CA ARG A 196 -19.33 -13.24 25.18
C ARG A 196 -19.84 -11.94 25.79
N VAL A 197 -20.82 -12.05 26.70
CA VAL A 197 -21.36 -10.95 27.49
C VAL A 197 -20.93 -11.05 28.95
N SER A 198 -20.40 -9.95 29.50
CA SER A 198 -19.99 -9.84 30.91
C SER A 198 -20.67 -8.65 31.56
N PHE A 199 -21.16 -8.82 32.79
CA PHE A 199 -21.77 -7.74 33.56
C PHE A 199 -20.69 -6.83 34.18
N LEU A 200 -20.88 -5.52 34.05
CA LEU A 200 -20.03 -4.48 34.61
C LEU A 200 -20.84 -3.61 35.57
N ASP A 201 -20.71 -3.88 36.87
CA ASP A 201 -21.40 -3.14 37.94
C ASP A 201 -20.69 -1.81 38.26
N VAL A 202 -20.78 -0.85 37.34
CA VAL A 202 -20.15 0.47 37.51
C VAL A 202 -20.65 1.17 38.76
N GLU A 203 -21.92 1.01 39.11
CA GLU A 203 -22.50 1.72 40.25
C GLU A 203 -21.91 1.23 41.59
N ALA A 204 -21.70 -0.09 41.75
CA ALA A 204 -21.03 -0.63 42.91
C ALA A 204 -19.58 -0.15 43.02
N PHE A 205 -18.83 -0.13 41.91
CA PHE A 205 -17.48 0.43 41.92
C PHE A 205 -17.47 1.91 42.28
N LEU A 206 -18.41 2.73 41.76
CA LEU A 206 -18.51 4.14 42.12
C LEU A 206 -18.88 4.35 43.60
N ARG A 207 -19.67 3.44 44.20
CA ARG A 207 -19.94 3.46 45.65
C ARG A 207 -18.67 3.14 46.45
N GLU A 208 -17.87 2.18 46.00
CA GLU A 208 -16.57 1.86 46.63
C GLU A 208 -15.60 3.04 46.52
N ILE A 209 -15.43 3.61 45.33
CA ILE A 209 -14.56 4.77 45.08
C ILE A 209 -14.96 5.95 45.96
N ARG A 210 -16.27 6.26 46.07
CA ARG A 210 -16.75 7.35 46.95
C ARG A 210 -16.42 7.12 48.43
N ARG A 211 -16.35 5.87 48.89
CA ARG A 211 -15.92 5.54 50.26
C ARG A 211 -14.41 5.72 50.41
N ALA A 212 -13.64 5.16 49.47
CA ALA A 212 -12.18 5.26 49.46
C ALA A 212 -11.66 6.70 49.29
N MET A 213 -12.41 7.56 48.59
CA MET A 213 -12.09 8.97 48.37
C MET A 213 -11.90 9.75 49.67
N LYS A 214 -12.64 9.41 50.74
CA LYS A 214 -12.53 10.09 52.04
C LYS A 214 -11.16 9.87 52.69
N ASP A 215 -10.60 8.68 52.53
CA ASP A 215 -9.30 8.33 53.09
C ASP A 215 -8.14 8.90 52.26
N GLN A 216 -8.41 9.18 50.97
CA GLN A 216 -7.45 9.69 49.99
C GLN A 216 -7.27 11.22 50.03
N GLU A 217 -8.07 11.93 50.82
CA GLU A 217 -7.98 13.39 50.98
C GLU A 217 -6.59 13.83 51.48
N GLN A 218 -6.02 13.08 52.43
CA GLN A 218 -4.70 13.41 52.99
C GLN A 218 -3.58 13.30 51.96
N GLU A 219 -3.68 12.35 51.03
CA GLU A 219 -2.72 12.20 49.95
C GLU A 219 -2.86 13.32 48.90
N LEU A 220 -4.10 13.78 48.64
CA LEU A 220 -4.38 14.89 47.72
C LEU A 220 -3.96 16.26 48.27
N ARG A 221 -3.70 16.38 49.58
CA ARG A 221 -3.03 17.58 50.12
C ARG A 221 -1.61 17.76 49.57
N VAL A 222 -0.94 16.65 49.24
CA VAL A 222 0.45 16.65 48.78
C VAL A 222 0.55 16.45 47.27
N ARG A 223 -0.43 15.79 46.65
CA ARG A 223 -0.43 15.43 45.22
C ARG A 223 -1.60 16.04 44.48
N TRP A 224 -1.36 16.48 43.25
CA TRP A 224 -2.41 16.99 42.35
C TRP A 224 -3.36 15.90 41.86
N GLU A 225 -2.86 14.68 41.70
CA GLU A 225 -3.57 13.55 41.13
C GLU A 225 -3.11 12.24 41.78
N ILE A 226 -4.05 11.32 41.97
CA ILE A 226 -3.82 9.99 42.50
C ILE A 226 -4.54 8.97 41.61
N THR A 227 -3.82 7.91 41.26
CA THR A 227 -4.39 6.75 40.57
C THR A 227 -4.45 5.58 41.55
N ASN A 228 -5.63 4.96 41.68
CA ASN A 228 -5.84 3.80 42.53
C ASN A 228 -6.72 2.75 41.83
N ARG A 229 -6.87 1.59 42.46
CA ARG A 229 -7.67 0.46 41.96
C ARG A 229 -8.69 0.03 43.00
N THR A 230 -9.88 -0.35 42.54
CA THR A 230 -10.92 -0.97 43.38
C THR A 230 -10.61 -2.44 43.66
N ALA A 231 -11.33 -3.00 44.63
CA ALA A 231 -11.46 -4.44 44.77
C ALA A 231 -12.06 -5.06 43.48
N PRO A 232 -11.74 -6.33 43.20
CA PRO A 232 -12.36 -7.05 42.11
C PRO A 232 -13.85 -7.33 42.39
N GLN A 233 -14.72 -6.99 41.45
CA GLN A 233 -16.14 -7.32 41.49
C GLN A 233 -16.56 -8.00 40.18
N GLY A 234 -17.01 -9.25 40.28
CA GLY A 234 -17.26 -10.09 39.11
C GLY A 234 -15.99 -10.30 38.29
N ALA A 235 -16.03 -9.96 37.01
CA ALA A 235 -14.91 -10.15 36.08
C ALA A 235 -13.98 -8.93 35.96
N PHE A 236 -14.26 -7.84 36.66
CA PHE A 236 -13.58 -6.55 36.50
C PHE A 236 -13.08 -5.97 37.82
N ARG A 237 -12.12 -5.07 37.71
CA ARG A 237 -11.79 -4.06 38.72
C ARG A 237 -11.66 -2.72 38.01
N LEU A 238 -11.93 -1.62 38.69
CA LEU A 238 -11.70 -0.30 38.09
C LEU A 238 -10.35 0.25 38.51
N ARG A 239 -9.60 0.77 37.52
CA ARG A 239 -8.53 1.73 37.75
C ARG A 239 -9.12 3.13 37.64
N TYR A 240 -8.97 3.94 38.68
CA TYR A 240 -9.59 5.25 38.74
C TYR A 240 -8.57 6.32 39.12
N VAL A 241 -8.88 7.55 38.70
CA VAL A 241 -8.03 8.72 38.87
C VAL A 241 -8.83 9.80 39.57
N ILE A 242 -8.34 10.26 40.71
CA ILE A 242 -8.87 11.41 41.42
C ILE A 242 -7.86 12.54 41.28
N ALA A 243 -8.35 13.75 40.99
CA ALA A 243 -7.52 14.93 41.02
C ALA A 243 -8.20 16.06 41.77
N ARG A 244 -7.39 17.01 42.23
CA ARG A 244 -7.87 18.30 42.71
C ARG A 244 -8.47 19.07 41.54
N GLU A 245 -9.57 19.77 41.81
CA GLU A 245 -10.04 20.80 40.89
C GLU A 245 -9.06 21.96 40.95
N ARG A 246 -8.60 22.41 39.78
CA ARG A 246 -7.68 23.54 39.68
C ARG A 246 -8.50 24.81 39.59
N ASP A 247 -8.29 25.72 40.53
CA ASP A 247 -8.88 27.06 40.46
C ASP A 247 -8.14 27.91 39.41
N LEU A 248 -8.76 28.99 38.94
CA LEU A 248 -8.19 29.88 37.93
C LEU A 248 -6.84 30.47 38.38
N LEU A 249 -6.65 30.73 39.68
CA LEU A 249 -5.38 31.20 40.22
C LEU A 249 -4.26 30.13 40.14
N ASP A 250 -4.59 28.85 40.35
CA ASP A 250 -3.64 27.72 40.28
C ASP A 250 -3.24 27.37 38.84
N SER A 251 -4.00 27.85 37.85
CA SER A 251 -3.69 27.64 36.43
C SER A 251 -2.65 28.62 35.88
N VAL A 252 -2.49 29.78 36.53
CA VAL A 252 -1.56 30.86 36.14
C VAL A 252 -0.20 30.69 36.82
N ALA A 253 -0.18 30.18 38.04
CA ALA A 253 1.04 29.76 38.72
C ALA A 253 1.34 28.30 38.34
N GLU A 254 2.36 28.03 37.51
CA GLU A 254 2.82 26.67 37.17
C GLU A 254 3.45 25.93 38.38
N THR A 255 2.71 25.84 39.48
CA THR A 255 3.20 25.33 40.75
C THR A 255 3.22 23.80 40.68
N LYS A 256 4.43 23.22 40.76
CA LYS A 256 4.66 21.77 40.67
C LYS A 256 4.01 20.96 41.79
N SER A 257 3.62 21.60 42.90
CA SER A 257 2.99 20.95 44.04
C SER A 257 1.86 21.82 44.59
N PRO A 258 0.77 21.22 45.05
CA PRO A 258 -0.35 21.99 45.54
C PRO A 258 -0.04 22.61 46.90
N ASP A 259 -0.73 23.71 47.21
CA ASP A 259 -0.72 24.30 48.54
C ASP A 259 -1.38 23.35 49.55
N ARG A 260 -0.68 23.13 50.67
CA ARG A 260 -1.02 22.15 51.70
C ARG A 260 -2.07 22.67 52.68
N ASP A 261 -2.09 23.99 52.85
CA ASP A 261 -2.92 24.68 53.84
C ASP A 261 -4.21 25.27 53.21
N SER A 262 -4.30 25.30 51.88
CA SER A 262 -5.51 25.75 51.18
C SER A 262 -6.61 24.69 51.20
N SER A 263 -7.86 25.15 51.32
CA SER A 263 -9.03 24.31 51.04
C SER A 263 -9.09 23.97 49.56
N PHE A 264 -9.31 22.71 49.21
CA PHE A 264 -9.42 22.27 47.82
C PHE A 264 -10.62 21.35 47.62
N SER A 265 -11.25 21.46 46.44
CA SER A 265 -12.18 20.44 45.96
C SER A 265 -11.43 19.39 45.15
N TYR A 266 -11.91 18.15 45.20
CA TYR A 266 -11.36 17.05 44.44
C TYR A 266 -12.49 16.15 43.95
N GLY A 267 -12.25 15.46 42.85
CA GLY A 267 -13.28 14.67 42.20
C GLY A 267 -12.70 13.54 41.38
N LEU A 268 -13.53 12.53 41.13
CA LEU A 268 -13.23 11.49 40.17
C LEU A 268 -13.08 12.10 38.77
N VAL A 269 -11.88 12.01 38.21
CA VAL A 269 -11.54 12.52 36.88
C VAL A 269 -11.77 11.47 35.82
N ALA A 270 -11.33 10.24 36.06
CA ALA A 270 -11.46 9.16 35.10
C ALA A 270 -11.56 7.80 35.80
N TRP A 271 -12.20 6.85 35.15
CA TRP A 271 -12.14 5.43 35.50
C TRP A 271 -12.06 4.57 34.26
N TYR A 272 -11.37 3.45 34.37
CA TYR A 272 -11.17 2.45 33.32
C TYR A 272 -11.39 1.06 33.90
N ALA A 273 -12.21 0.25 33.24
CA ALA A 273 -12.46 -1.12 33.63
C ALA A 273 -11.30 -2.01 33.18
N GLU A 274 -10.59 -2.59 34.15
CA GLU A 274 -9.54 -3.57 33.93
C GLU A 274 -10.14 -4.99 34.11
N PRO A 275 -10.07 -5.86 33.09
CA PRO A 275 -10.53 -7.23 33.23
C PRO A 275 -9.55 -8.05 34.08
N ILE A 276 -10.09 -8.87 34.97
CA ILE A 276 -9.29 -9.76 35.84
C ILE A 276 -8.97 -11.07 35.13
N ALA A 277 -9.92 -11.56 34.32
CA ALA A 277 -9.79 -12.79 33.54
C ALA A 277 -9.83 -12.48 32.03
N ARG A 278 -8.98 -13.16 31.25
CA ARG A 278 -8.96 -13.05 29.79
C ARG A 278 -10.23 -13.60 29.15
N GLU A 279 -10.66 -14.78 29.60
CA GLU A 279 -11.95 -15.35 29.25
C GLU A 279 -12.95 -15.05 30.36
N ARG A 280 -14.02 -14.33 30.01
CA ARG A 280 -15.06 -13.92 30.95
C ARG A 280 -16.40 -13.83 30.25
N GLY A 281 -17.46 -14.02 31.02
CA GLY A 281 -18.83 -13.89 30.55
C GLY A 281 -19.35 -15.11 29.79
N GLU A 282 -20.62 -14.98 29.42
CA GLU A 282 -21.42 -16.05 28.82
C GLU A 282 -21.48 -15.87 27.30
N SER A 283 -21.42 -16.96 26.54
CA SER A 283 -21.69 -16.89 25.09
C SER A 283 -23.15 -16.53 24.81
N ALA A 284 -23.50 -16.10 23.59
CA ALA A 284 -24.89 -15.76 23.24
C ALA A 284 -25.88 -16.90 23.56
N ALA A 285 -25.49 -18.15 23.25
CA ALA A 285 -26.31 -19.31 23.50
C ALA A 285 -26.47 -19.63 24.99
N GLU A 286 -25.50 -19.27 25.83
CA GLU A 286 -25.57 -19.43 27.28
C GLU A 286 -26.37 -18.29 27.92
N ALA A 287 -26.07 -17.04 27.54
CA ALA A 287 -26.69 -15.83 28.06
C ALA A 287 -28.22 -15.84 27.88
N LEU A 288 -28.74 -16.48 26.83
CA LEU A 288 -30.18 -16.58 26.57
C LEU A 288 -30.86 -17.79 27.24
N ARG A 289 -30.13 -18.70 27.88
CA ARG A 289 -30.73 -19.82 28.62
C ARG A 289 -31.35 -19.35 29.93
N ALA A 290 -32.41 -20.02 30.35
CA ALA A 290 -33.01 -19.81 31.66
C ALA A 290 -31.97 -20.02 32.78
N GLY A 291 -31.81 -19.02 33.65
CA GLY A 291 -30.87 -19.07 34.77
C GLY A 291 -29.42 -18.65 34.44
N SER A 292 -29.15 -18.13 33.25
CA SER A 292 -27.86 -17.48 32.94
C SER A 292 -27.61 -16.26 33.84
N GLU A 293 -26.35 -15.86 34.03
CA GLU A 293 -26.01 -14.65 34.78
C GLU A 293 -26.64 -13.42 34.13
N PHE A 294 -26.63 -13.35 32.79
CA PHE A 294 -27.32 -12.30 32.04
C PHE A 294 -28.82 -12.26 32.33
N ARG A 295 -29.54 -13.39 32.28
CA ARG A 295 -30.98 -13.44 32.56
C ARG A 295 -31.30 -13.22 34.03
N LYS A 296 -30.47 -13.67 34.97
CA LYS A 296 -30.66 -13.38 36.39
C LYS A 296 -30.68 -11.88 36.67
N ILE A 297 -29.87 -11.10 35.96
CA ILE A 297 -29.86 -9.65 36.11
C ILE A 297 -31.07 -9.06 35.36
N VAL A 298 -31.19 -9.38 34.08
CA VAL A 298 -32.15 -8.74 33.16
C VAL A 298 -33.61 -9.08 33.45
N ASP A 299 -33.91 -10.30 33.85
CA ASP A 299 -35.30 -10.74 34.06
C ASP A 299 -35.94 -10.12 35.31
N HIS A 300 -35.15 -9.48 36.18
CA HIS A 300 -35.61 -8.78 37.39
C HIS A 300 -35.62 -7.25 37.27
N LEU A 301 -35.31 -6.70 36.09
CA LEU A 301 -35.27 -5.24 35.88
C LEU A 301 -36.66 -4.67 35.70
N ASP A 302 -36.89 -3.45 36.20
CA ASP A 302 -38.07 -2.65 35.87
C ASP A 302 -37.83 -1.93 34.53
N PRO A 303 -38.59 -2.27 33.45
CA PRO A 303 -38.40 -1.66 32.14
C PRO A 303 -38.59 -0.14 32.12
N ARG A 304 -39.29 0.43 33.11
CA ARG A 304 -39.54 1.88 33.18
C ARG A 304 -38.46 2.66 33.93
N GLN A 305 -37.59 1.98 34.67
CA GLN A 305 -36.59 2.62 35.54
C GLN A 305 -35.16 2.25 35.19
N THR A 306 -34.94 1.23 34.37
CA THR A 306 -33.60 0.74 34.07
C THR A 306 -33.29 0.80 32.58
N ALA A 307 -32.11 1.32 32.26
CA ALA A 307 -31.55 1.30 30.92
C ALA A 307 -30.34 0.35 30.88
N VAL A 308 -30.25 -0.45 29.82
CA VAL A 308 -29.13 -1.38 29.63
C VAL A 308 -28.20 -0.85 28.55
N THR A 309 -26.94 -0.59 28.91
CA THR A 309 -25.89 -0.14 27.98
C THR A 309 -24.91 -1.27 27.68
N PHE A 310 -24.70 -1.55 26.40
CA PHE A 310 -23.68 -2.51 25.95
C PHE A 310 -22.48 -1.79 25.37
N TRP A 311 -21.28 -2.09 25.88
CA TRP A 311 -20.01 -1.75 25.27
C TRP A 311 -19.64 -2.86 24.29
N VAL A 312 -19.65 -2.58 22.99
CA VAL A 312 -19.59 -3.60 21.93
C VAL A 312 -18.30 -3.49 21.14
N TYR A 313 -17.46 -4.51 21.22
CA TYR A 313 -16.29 -4.65 20.36
C TYR A 313 -16.66 -5.19 18.97
N PRO A 314 -15.81 -4.98 17.93
CA PRO A 314 -16.14 -5.34 16.55
C PRO A 314 -16.46 -6.82 16.33
N ASP A 315 -15.89 -7.69 17.17
CA ASP A 315 -16.08 -9.14 17.13
C ASP A 315 -17.46 -9.62 17.64
N SER A 316 -18.21 -8.75 18.34
CA SER A 316 -19.36 -9.15 19.15
C SER A 316 -20.69 -8.48 18.77
N PHE A 317 -20.75 -7.80 17.60
CA PHE A 317 -22.00 -7.18 17.12
C PHE A 317 -23.15 -8.16 16.91
N ALA A 318 -22.86 -9.38 16.45
CA ALA A 318 -23.88 -10.40 16.26
C ALA A 318 -24.52 -10.83 17.59
N LEU A 319 -23.69 -10.98 18.64
CA LEU A 319 -24.13 -11.25 20.00
C LEU A 319 -24.97 -10.10 20.54
N TYR A 320 -24.49 -8.85 20.41
CA TYR A 320 -25.24 -7.67 20.84
C TYR A 320 -26.64 -7.60 20.22
N ARG A 321 -26.78 -7.88 18.92
CA ARG A 321 -28.10 -7.87 18.26
C ARG A 321 -29.06 -8.87 18.89
N GLN A 322 -28.61 -10.08 19.21
CA GLN A 322 -29.45 -11.10 19.84
C GLN A 322 -29.90 -10.69 21.25
N LEU A 323 -28.98 -10.15 22.05
CA LEU A 323 -29.28 -9.67 23.41
C LEU A 323 -30.18 -8.44 23.41
N ARG A 324 -29.94 -7.50 22.49
CA ARG A 324 -30.80 -6.33 22.29
C ARG A 324 -32.21 -6.74 21.91
N ASP A 325 -32.36 -7.63 20.94
CA ASP A 325 -33.69 -8.08 20.49
C ASP A 325 -34.44 -8.80 21.64
N TYR A 326 -33.72 -9.53 22.50
CA TYR A 326 -34.27 -10.15 23.71
C TYR A 326 -34.78 -9.13 24.75
N LEU A 327 -34.04 -8.03 24.94
CA LEU A 327 -34.37 -6.94 25.88
C LEU A 327 -35.50 -6.05 25.37
N VAL A 328 -35.46 -5.67 24.09
CA VAL A 328 -36.50 -4.86 23.43
C VAL A 328 -37.84 -5.59 23.43
N ALA A 329 -37.85 -6.93 23.30
CA ALA A 329 -39.06 -7.73 23.43
C ALA A 329 -39.71 -7.69 24.84
N ARG A 330 -39.03 -7.11 25.84
CA ARG A 330 -39.49 -6.91 27.22
C ARG A 330 -39.68 -5.43 27.56
N ASP A 331 -39.70 -4.56 26.55
CA ASP A 331 -39.82 -3.11 26.70
C ASP A 331 -38.69 -2.46 27.51
N ILE A 332 -37.53 -3.12 27.64
CA ILE A 332 -36.36 -2.56 28.33
C ILE A 332 -35.60 -1.64 27.36
N LEU A 333 -35.23 -0.44 27.83
CA LEU A 333 -34.43 0.50 27.06
C LEU A 333 -33.00 -0.04 26.87
N VAL A 334 -32.53 -0.09 25.62
CA VAL A 334 -31.18 -0.58 25.28
C VAL A 334 -30.38 0.47 24.54
N ALA A 335 -29.17 0.73 25.02
CA ALA A 335 -28.16 1.53 24.34
C ALA A 335 -26.97 0.65 23.91
N GLY A 336 -26.47 0.88 22.70
CA GLY A 336 -25.25 0.24 22.21
C GLY A 336 -24.13 1.27 22.01
N ARG A 337 -22.97 1.03 22.61
CA ARG A 337 -21.77 1.86 22.50
C ARG A 337 -20.66 1.05 21.81
N PRO A 338 -20.47 1.22 20.49
CA PRO A 338 -19.39 0.54 19.79
C PRO A 338 -18.03 1.08 20.24
N LEU A 339 -17.09 0.18 20.51
CA LEU A 339 -15.70 0.49 20.86
C LEU A 339 -14.76 -0.02 19.77
N GLU A 340 -13.61 0.65 19.62
CA GLU A 340 -12.52 0.17 18.78
C GLU A 340 -11.81 -1.02 19.45
N GLU A 341 -11.13 -1.84 18.64
CA GLU A 341 -10.39 -2.99 19.16
C GLU A 341 -9.28 -2.53 20.11
N GLY A 342 -9.21 -3.15 21.30
CA GLY A 342 -8.20 -2.83 22.30
C GLY A 342 -8.48 -1.58 23.16
N MET A 343 -9.53 -0.80 22.88
CA MET A 343 -9.93 0.32 23.74
C MET A 343 -10.49 -0.17 25.08
N GLU A 344 -10.09 0.46 26.18
CA GLU A 344 -10.63 0.16 27.52
C GLU A 344 -12.02 0.80 27.69
N ILE A 345 -12.92 0.11 28.41
CA ILE A 345 -14.19 0.68 28.82
C ILE A 345 -13.91 1.70 29.93
N GLY A 346 -14.37 2.94 29.78
CA GLY A 346 -14.14 3.96 30.78
C GLY A 346 -14.86 5.27 30.50
N ALA A 347 -14.86 6.14 31.50
CA ALA A 347 -15.29 7.53 31.36
C ALA A 347 -14.21 8.46 31.92
N SER A 348 -13.97 9.58 31.25
CA SER A 348 -13.03 10.61 31.72
C SER A 348 -13.56 12.03 31.48
N ARG A 349 -13.31 12.95 32.41
CA ARG A 349 -13.67 14.39 32.30
C ARG A 349 -12.91 15.12 31.17
N LYS A 350 -11.79 14.57 30.69
CA LYS A 350 -10.95 15.13 29.60
C LYS A 350 -11.18 14.47 28.24
N GLY A 351 -12.08 13.48 28.15
CA GLY A 351 -12.46 12.78 26.92
C GLY A 351 -13.79 13.31 26.35
N THR A 352 -13.94 13.20 25.03
CA THR A 352 -15.03 13.77 24.23
C THR A 352 -16.42 13.37 24.75
N ALA A 353 -17.23 14.38 25.08
CA ALA A 353 -18.67 14.23 25.19
C ALA A 353 -19.21 13.65 23.87
N SER A 354 -19.89 12.51 23.95
CA SER A 354 -20.43 11.79 22.81
C SER A 354 -21.53 12.61 22.14
N ARG A 355 -21.33 12.97 20.86
CA ARG A 355 -22.41 13.37 19.96
C ARG A 355 -23.12 12.09 19.51
N GLY A 356 -24.30 11.83 20.04
CA GLY A 356 -25.18 10.77 19.53
C GLY A 356 -25.62 11.10 18.10
N GLN A 357 -25.66 10.08 17.24
CA GLN A 357 -26.49 10.11 16.02
C GLN A 357 -27.87 9.59 16.35
#